data_AF-A0A016XP16-F1
#
_entry.id   AF-A0A016XP16-F1
#
_cell.length_a   1.000
_cell.length_b   1.000
_cell.length_c   1.000
_cell.angle_alpha   90.00
_cell.angle_beta   90.00
_cell.angle_gamma   90.00
#
_symmetry.space_group_name_H-M   'P 1'
#
loop_
_entity.id
_entity.type
_entity.pdbx_description
1 polymer ?
#
loop_
_entity_poly.entity_id
_entity_poly.type
_entity_poly.pdbx_seq_one_letter_code
_entity_poly.pdbx_strand_id
1 'polypeptide(L)'
;MKRRGKDKLDRELDDAYEVDWGKFLFVVKSKGNRPLAQVPVLYGSRPPPEDTIWQRIRDEGFDVKLFDRNIRNKEKGVDMEMGMDVVERVLTVTPAGKLVLACGDADFIPVISRAKKRGWHVEVWFWSNAAEAIKKEASEFCVLDKYLPYLRIGGGVALPP
;
A
#
# COMPACT_ATOMS: atom_id res chain seq x y z
N MET A 1 13.46 -29.33 33.29
CA MET A 1 12.27 -28.77 32.61
C MET A 1 12.68 -28.29 31.23
N LYS A 2 12.52 -29.13 30.19
CA LYS A 2 12.92 -28.81 28.80
C LYS A 2 11.87 -27.89 28.17
N ARG A 3 12.26 -26.67 27.78
CA ARG A 3 11.43 -25.81 26.91
C ARG A 3 11.41 -26.46 25.53
N ARG A 4 10.24 -27.00 25.15
CA ARG A 4 10.00 -27.55 23.81
C ARG A 4 10.01 -26.39 22.81
N GLY A 5 10.76 -26.58 21.73
CA GLY A 5 10.96 -25.61 20.66
C GLY A 5 9.64 -25.18 20.03
N LYS A 6 9.47 -23.86 19.94
CA LYS A 6 8.39 -23.20 19.23
C LYS A 6 9.02 -22.12 18.37
N ASP A 7 9.82 -22.50 17.37
CA ASP A 7 10.69 -21.51 16.70
C ASP A 7 11.07 -21.79 15.23
N LYS A 8 10.44 -22.73 14.53
CA LYS A 8 10.71 -22.92 13.09
C LYS A 8 9.46 -22.93 12.20
N LEU A 9 8.42 -23.67 12.58
CA LEU A 9 7.20 -23.78 11.77
C LEU A 9 6.36 -22.48 11.72
N ASP A 10 6.32 -21.72 12.82
CA ASP A 10 5.56 -20.45 12.88
C ASP A 10 6.17 -19.35 12.00
N ARG A 11 7.50 -19.35 11.79
CA ARG A 11 8.17 -18.38 10.90
C ARG A 11 7.95 -18.68 9.41
N GLU A 12 7.91 -19.96 9.04
CA GLU A 12 7.65 -20.37 7.66
C GLU A 12 6.21 -20.04 7.21
N LEU A 13 5.26 -19.92 8.14
CA LEU A 13 3.87 -19.54 7.85
C LEU A 13 3.67 -18.02 7.74
N ASP A 14 4.40 -17.22 8.51
CA ASP A 14 4.39 -15.74 8.39
C ASP A 14 5.01 -15.27 7.06
N ASP A 15 6.02 -15.98 6.54
CA ASP A 15 6.69 -15.66 5.27
C ASP A 15 5.89 -16.07 4.01
N ALA A 16 4.76 -16.78 4.17
CA ALA A 16 3.98 -17.33 3.05
C ALA A 16 2.77 -16.46 2.63
N TYR A 17 2.56 -15.30 3.27
CA TYR A 17 1.45 -14.41 2.94
C TYR A 17 1.85 -13.44 1.82
N GLU A 18 1.41 -13.73 0.60
CA GLU A 18 1.54 -12.83 -0.54
C GLU A 18 0.21 -12.12 -0.85
N VAL A 19 0.29 -10.80 -1.01
CA VAL A 19 -0.86 -9.95 -1.36
C VAL A 19 -1.12 -10.04 -2.87
N ASP A 20 -2.35 -10.37 -3.22
CA ASP A 20 -2.93 -10.17 -4.55
C ASP A 20 -3.28 -8.68 -4.71
N TRP A 21 -2.40 -7.96 -5.40
CA TRP A 21 -2.54 -6.52 -5.62
C TRP A 21 -3.76 -6.15 -6.47
N GLY A 22 -4.22 -7.03 -7.37
CA GLY A 22 -5.46 -6.79 -8.14
C GLY A 22 -6.68 -6.78 -7.22
N LYS A 23 -6.74 -7.72 -6.27
CA LYS A 23 -7.78 -7.74 -5.24
C LYS A 23 -7.70 -6.53 -4.30
N PHE A 24 -6.49 -6.10 -3.94
CA PHE A 24 -6.29 -4.87 -3.17
C PHE A 24 -6.87 -3.65 -3.90
N LEU A 25 -6.53 -3.48 -5.18
CA LEU A 25 -7.06 -2.40 -6.01
C LEU A 25 -8.59 -2.45 -6.11
N PHE A 26 -9.16 -3.64 -6.26
CA PHE A 26 -10.61 -3.84 -6.24
C PHE A 26 -11.23 -3.38 -4.92
N VAL A 27 -10.71 -3.82 -3.77
CA VAL A 27 -11.18 -3.40 -2.43
C VAL A 27 -11.17 -1.87 -2.29
N VAL A 28 -10.07 -1.24 -2.69
CA VAL A 28 -9.94 0.21 -2.65
C VAL A 28 -11.01 0.83 -3.54
N LYS A 29 -11.15 0.43 -4.82
CA LYS A 29 -12.12 1.01 -5.77
C LYS A 29 -13.59 0.79 -5.35
N SER A 30 -13.91 -0.35 -4.76
CA SER A 30 -15.26 -0.68 -4.31
C SER A 30 -15.74 0.22 -3.17
N LYS A 31 -14.84 0.80 -2.36
CA LYS A 31 -15.22 1.77 -1.33
C LYS A 31 -15.75 3.06 -1.99
N GLY A 32 -17.07 3.23 -1.96
CA GLY A 32 -17.77 4.41 -2.49
C GLY A 32 -17.90 4.44 -4.01
N ASN A 33 -17.70 3.30 -4.69
CA ASN A 33 -17.78 3.16 -6.16
C ASN A 33 -16.99 4.25 -6.92
N ARG A 34 -15.75 4.47 -6.50
CA ARG A 34 -14.93 5.59 -6.98
C ARG A 34 -14.29 5.27 -8.34
N PRO A 35 -14.18 6.27 -9.24
CA PRO A 35 -13.34 6.13 -10.42
C PRO A 35 -11.87 6.01 -10.02
N LEU A 36 -11.04 5.47 -10.92
CA LEU A 36 -9.59 5.59 -10.79
C LEU A 36 -9.20 7.08 -10.75
N ALA A 37 -8.13 7.39 -10.02
CA ALA A 37 -7.56 8.74 -10.06
C ALA A 37 -7.19 9.10 -11.51
N GLN A 38 -7.15 10.40 -11.82
CA GLN A 38 -6.69 10.86 -13.14
C GLN A 38 -5.26 10.37 -13.46
N VAL A 39 -4.45 10.15 -12.42
CA VAL A 39 -3.11 9.53 -12.48
C VAL A 39 -2.96 8.58 -11.28
N PRO A 40 -3.36 7.30 -11.38
CA PRO A 40 -3.17 6.35 -10.30
C PRO A 40 -1.73 5.84 -10.35
N VAL A 41 -0.97 5.97 -9.24
CA VAL A 41 0.46 5.61 -9.22
C VAL A 41 0.72 4.54 -8.18
N LEU A 42 1.42 3.49 -8.61
CA LEU A 42 1.86 2.42 -7.72
C LEU A 42 3.39 2.41 -7.66
N TYR A 43 3.91 2.40 -6.43
CA TYR A 43 5.34 2.28 -6.15
C TYR A 43 5.60 0.86 -5.68
N GLY A 44 6.68 0.27 -6.19
CA GLY A 44 7.13 -1.04 -5.73
C GLY A 44 8.61 -1.25 -5.97
N SER A 45 9.22 -2.13 -5.17
CA SER A 45 10.54 -2.66 -5.52
C SER A 45 10.43 -3.63 -6.67
N ARG A 46 11.49 -3.69 -7.50
CA ARG A 46 11.56 -4.55 -8.69
C ARG A 46 11.00 -5.96 -8.39
N PRO A 47 10.05 -6.48 -9.18
CA PRO A 47 9.45 -7.78 -8.90
C PRO A 47 10.44 -8.94 -9.07
N PRO A 48 10.04 -10.14 -8.60
CA PRO A 48 10.54 -11.38 -9.16
C PRO A 48 10.45 -11.34 -10.70
N PRO A 49 11.26 -12.09 -11.45
CA PRO A 49 11.29 -12.04 -12.92
C PRO A 49 9.94 -12.26 -13.65
N GLU A 50 8.88 -12.67 -12.93
CA GLU A 50 7.53 -12.81 -13.49
C GLU A 50 6.70 -11.51 -13.35
N ASP A 51 6.71 -10.74 -14.43
CA ASP A 51 6.16 -9.37 -14.63
C ASP A 51 4.62 -9.30 -14.81
N THR A 52 3.89 -10.41 -14.65
CA THR A 52 2.45 -10.47 -14.99
C THR A 52 1.57 -9.61 -14.08
N ILE A 53 1.97 -9.41 -12.82
CA ILE A 53 1.25 -8.56 -11.85
C ILE A 53 1.34 -7.08 -12.27
N TRP A 54 2.54 -6.60 -12.59
CA TRP A 54 2.73 -5.21 -12.98
C TRP A 54 2.14 -4.90 -14.33
N GLN A 55 2.17 -5.87 -15.25
CA GLN A 55 1.48 -5.72 -16.52
C GLN A 55 -0.03 -5.54 -16.32
N ARG A 56 -0.67 -6.36 -15.46
CA ARG A 56 -2.09 -6.18 -15.13
C ARG A 56 -2.37 -4.82 -14.49
N ILE A 57 -1.50 -4.35 -13.62
CA ILE A 57 -1.64 -3.04 -12.95
C ILE A 57 -1.53 -1.91 -13.98
N ARG A 58 -0.60 -2.01 -14.94
CA ARG A 58 -0.50 -1.07 -16.07
C ARG A 58 -1.74 -1.14 -16.97
N ASP A 59 -2.25 -2.34 -17.27
CA ASP A 59 -3.45 -2.55 -18.08
C ASP A 59 -4.72 -1.97 -17.39
N GLU A 60 -4.73 -1.92 -16.05
CA GLU A 60 -5.75 -1.22 -15.26
C GLU A 60 -5.59 0.31 -15.23
N GLY A 61 -4.53 0.85 -15.85
CA GLY A 61 -4.31 2.29 -16.04
C GLY A 61 -3.37 2.94 -15.01
N PHE A 62 -2.64 2.17 -14.21
CA PHE A 62 -1.67 2.73 -13.26
C PHE A 62 -0.35 3.10 -13.92
N ASP A 63 0.20 4.25 -13.52
CA ASP A 63 1.61 4.56 -13.70
C ASP A 63 2.42 3.77 -12.65
N VAL A 64 3.23 2.83 -13.11
CA VAL A 64 4.02 1.95 -12.24
C VAL A 64 5.44 2.46 -12.19
N LYS A 65 5.86 2.95 -11.02
CA LYS A 65 7.25 3.35 -10.76
C LYS A 65 7.98 2.24 -10.02
N LEU A 66 8.89 1.57 -10.73
CA LEU A 66 9.74 0.50 -10.19
C LEU A 66 11.12 1.03 -9.83
N PHE A 67 11.64 0.61 -8.68
CA PHE A 67 12.98 0.97 -8.21
C PHE A 67 13.89 -0.24 -8.08
N ASP A 68 15.15 -0.06 -8.49
CA ASP A 68 16.18 -1.09 -8.37
C ASP A 68 16.66 -1.24 -6.92
N ARG A 69 16.84 -2.49 -6.48
CA ARG A 69 17.52 -2.79 -5.21
C ARG A 69 19.03 -2.55 -5.37
N ASN A 70 19.70 -2.08 -4.33
CA ASN A 70 21.15 -1.85 -4.41
C ASN A 70 21.93 -3.16 -4.52
N ILE A 71 23.25 -3.08 -4.76
CA ILE A 71 24.18 -4.21 -4.97
C ILE A 71 24.21 -5.20 -3.79
N ARG A 72 23.70 -4.81 -2.61
CA ARG A 72 23.54 -5.66 -1.42
C ARG A 72 22.12 -6.23 -1.26
N ASN A 73 21.30 -6.15 -2.31
CA ASN A 73 19.88 -6.49 -2.32
C ASN A 73 19.06 -5.76 -1.23
N LYS A 74 19.56 -4.61 -0.76
CA LYS A 74 18.83 -3.72 0.15
C LYS A 74 18.15 -2.63 -0.67
N GLU A 75 16.87 -2.45 -0.42
CA GLU A 75 16.11 -1.33 -0.94
C GLU A 75 16.69 -0.03 -0.35
N LYS A 76 16.87 1.01 -1.18
CA LYS A 76 17.33 2.32 -0.71
C LYS A 76 16.68 3.41 -1.56
N GLY A 77 15.84 4.24 -0.95
CA GLY A 77 15.31 5.47 -1.55
C GLY A 77 13.88 5.43 -2.07
N VAL A 78 13.19 4.28 -2.03
CA VAL A 78 11.80 4.17 -2.51
C VAL A 78 10.85 5.03 -1.67
N ASP A 79 11.00 5.02 -0.34
CA ASP A 79 10.16 5.82 0.56
C ASP A 79 10.34 7.33 0.32
N MET A 80 11.59 7.75 0.08
CA MET A 80 11.92 9.14 -0.21
C MET A 80 11.30 9.59 -1.54
N GLU A 81 11.46 8.81 -2.60
CA GLU A 81 10.91 9.14 -3.92
C GLU A 81 9.37 9.15 -3.89
N MET A 82 8.75 8.15 -3.26
CA MET A 82 7.30 8.12 -3.07
C MET A 82 6.82 9.34 -2.30
N GLY A 83 7.51 9.72 -1.22
CA GLY A 83 7.20 10.92 -0.45
C GLY A 83 7.30 12.19 -1.29
N MET A 84 8.36 12.34 -2.10
CA MET A 84 8.58 13.50 -2.96
C MET A 84 7.51 13.62 -4.06
N ASP A 85 7.22 12.52 -4.75
CA ASP A 85 6.24 12.50 -5.85
C ASP A 85 4.79 12.67 -5.35
N VAL A 86 4.46 12.18 -4.16
CA VAL A 86 3.17 12.52 -3.51
C VAL A 86 3.10 14.01 -3.19
N VAL A 87 4.16 14.61 -2.64
CA VAL A 87 4.19 16.04 -2.34
C VAL A 87 4.09 16.89 -3.61
N GLU A 88 4.80 16.51 -4.68
CA GLU A 88 4.71 17.21 -5.98
C GLU A 88 3.29 17.18 -6.54
N ARG A 89 2.62 16.01 -6.54
CA ARG A 89 1.22 15.91 -6.98
C ARG A 89 0.27 16.73 -6.11
N VAL A 90 0.43 16.67 -4.80
CA VAL A 90 -0.37 17.46 -3.85
C VAL A 90 -0.25 18.96 -4.10
N LEU A 91 0.90 19.43 -4.59
CA LEU A 91 1.16 20.83 -4.89
C LEU A 91 0.69 21.26 -6.29
N THR A 92 0.65 20.34 -7.25
CA THR A 92 0.42 20.66 -8.68
C THR A 92 -0.99 20.31 -9.16
N VAL A 93 -1.65 19.30 -8.57
CA VAL A 93 -2.99 18.86 -8.98
C VAL A 93 -4.05 19.74 -8.30
N THR A 94 -4.91 20.34 -9.11
CA THR A 94 -6.05 21.17 -8.68
C THR A 94 -7.32 20.80 -9.46
N PRO A 95 -8.50 20.72 -8.82
CA PRO A 95 -8.73 20.92 -7.39
C PRO A 95 -8.18 19.77 -6.54
N ALA A 96 -7.99 20.03 -5.24
CA ALA A 96 -7.59 18.98 -4.31
C ALA A 96 -8.65 17.88 -4.29
N GLY A 97 -8.18 16.63 -4.29
CA GLY A 97 -9.03 15.45 -4.32
C GLY A 97 -8.78 14.53 -3.14
N LYS A 98 -8.77 13.24 -3.43
CA LYS A 98 -8.50 12.18 -2.47
C LYS A 98 -7.14 11.54 -2.75
N LEU A 99 -6.31 11.46 -1.72
CA LEU A 99 -5.03 10.74 -1.75
C LEU A 99 -5.23 9.41 -1.01
N VAL A 100 -4.98 8.29 -1.70
CA VAL A 100 -4.97 6.95 -1.10
C VAL A 100 -3.53 6.53 -0.88
N LEU A 101 -3.13 6.34 0.37
CA LEU A 101 -1.80 5.91 0.76
C LEU A 101 -1.88 4.50 1.38
N ALA A 102 -1.27 3.52 0.73
CA ALA A 102 -1.22 2.14 1.20
C ALA A 102 0.08 1.86 1.97
N CYS A 103 0.30 2.57 3.08
CA CYS A 103 1.53 2.48 3.87
C CYS A 103 1.24 2.65 5.36
N GLY A 104 1.96 1.91 6.22
CA GLY A 104 1.89 2.00 7.68
C GLY A 104 3.06 2.69 8.35
N ASP A 105 4.02 3.19 7.56
CA ASP A 105 5.26 3.79 8.06
C ASP A 105 5.02 5.24 8.54
N ALA A 106 5.48 5.53 9.75
CA ALA A 106 5.37 6.85 10.38
C ALA A 106 6.15 7.93 9.61
N ASP A 107 7.13 7.55 8.78
CA ASP A 107 7.88 8.48 7.94
C ASP A 107 7.00 9.21 6.90
N PHE A 108 5.77 8.72 6.64
CA PHE A 108 4.81 9.40 5.76
C PHE A 108 3.93 10.44 6.47
N ILE A 109 3.98 10.57 7.79
CA ILE A 109 3.21 11.58 8.55
C ILE A 109 3.41 13.00 7.99
N PRO A 110 4.65 13.46 7.68
CA PRO A 110 4.86 14.78 7.07
C PRO A 110 4.20 14.94 5.71
N VAL A 111 4.07 13.86 4.93
CA VAL A 111 3.40 13.86 3.61
C VAL A 111 1.89 14.02 3.81
N ILE A 112 1.29 13.23 4.70
CA ILE A 112 -0.14 13.29 5.04
C ILE A 112 -0.51 14.70 5.53
N SER A 113 0.30 15.26 6.43
CA SER A 113 0.05 16.59 7.00
C SER A 113 0.06 17.70 5.94
N ARG A 114 1.01 17.65 4.99
CA ARG A 114 1.09 18.62 3.89
C ARG A 114 -0.10 18.50 2.94
N ALA A 115 -0.53 17.28 2.63
CA ALA A 115 -1.71 17.02 1.80
C ALA A 115 -2.98 17.60 2.44
N LYS A 116 -3.22 17.31 3.72
CA LYS A 116 -4.39 17.82 4.46
C LYS A 116 -4.42 19.33 4.52
N LYS A 117 -3.27 19.99 4.75
CA LYS A 117 -3.16 21.47 4.75
C LYS A 117 -3.53 22.10 3.41
N ARG A 118 -3.47 21.34 2.31
CA ARG A 118 -3.84 21.77 0.96
C ARG A 118 -5.26 21.35 0.57
N GLY A 119 -6.05 20.84 1.51
CA GLY A 119 -7.44 20.45 1.28
C GLY A 119 -7.63 19.03 0.72
N TRP A 120 -6.57 18.23 0.65
CA TRP A 120 -6.71 16.82 0.25
C TRP A 120 -7.33 15.99 1.36
N HIS A 121 -8.21 15.08 0.98
CA HIS A 121 -8.69 14.03 1.88
C HIS A 121 -7.75 12.82 1.78
N VAL A 122 -7.05 12.49 2.86
CA VAL A 122 -6.05 11.41 2.86
C VAL A 122 -6.59 10.14 3.51
N GLU A 123 -6.75 9.09 2.73
CA GLU A 123 -7.07 7.75 3.23
C GLU A 123 -5.77 6.95 3.38
N VAL A 124 -5.54 6.42 4.58
CA VAL A 124 -4.44 5.48 4.83
C VAL A 124 -5.02 4.07 4.90
N TRP A 125 -4.53 3.16 4.06
CA TRP A 125 -4.93 1.76 4.02
C TRP A 125 -3.80 0.89 4.54
N PHE A 126 -3.98 0.32 5.72
CA PHE A 126 -2.96 -0.56 6.31
C PHE A 126 -3.55 -1.53 7.33
N TRP A 127 -2.73 -2.48 7.79
CA TRP A 127 -3.08 -3.39 8.87
C TRP A 127 -3.24 -2.65 10.20
N SER A 128 -4.01 -3.22 11.13
CA SER A 128 -4.29 -2.61 12.44
C SER A 128 -3.04 -2.36 13.29
N ASN A 129 -1.92 -3.01 13.00
CA ASN A 129 -0.64 -2.82 13.67
C ASN A 129 0.12 -1.54 13.27
N ALA A 130 -0.43 -0.71 12.38
CA ALA A 130 0.19 0.57 12.01
C ALA A 130 0.43 1.47 13.24
N ALA A 131 1.42 2.36 13.15
CA ALA A 131 1.73 3.30 14.22
C ALA A 131 0.52 4.21 14.54
N GLU A 132 0.18 4.39 15.81
CA GLU A 132 -0.95 5.23 16.24
C GLU A 132 -0.89 6.66 15.69
N ALA A 133 0.32 7.20 15.50
CA ALA A 133 0.53 8.51 14.94
C ALA A 133 0.02 8.64 13.49
N ILE A 134 0.21 7.60 12.65
CA ILE A 134 -0.28 7.64 11.26
C ILE A 134 -1.80 7.55 11.19
N LYS A 135 -2.41 6.75 12.07
CA LYS A 135 -3.88 6.62 12.19
C LYS A 135 -4.53 7.95 12.54
N LYS A 136 -3.90 8.72 13.45
CA LYS A 136 -4.37 10.05 13.89
C LYS A 136 -4.14 11.13 12.84
N GLU A 137 -3.04 11.06 12.09
CA GLU A 137 -2.74 12.06 11.07
C GLU A 137 -3.61 11.88 9.81
N ALA A 138 -4.02 10.67 9.47
CA ALA A 138 -4.91 10.39 8.33
C ALA A 138 -6.24 11.17 8.43
N SER A 139 -6.87 11.45 7.28
CA SER A 139 -8.28 11.90 7.28
C SER A 139 -9.22 10.72 7.54
N GLU A 140 -8.85 9.55 7.05
CA GLU A 140 -9.53 8.29 7.32
C GLU A 140 -8.50 7.14 7.34
N PHE A 141 -8.59 6.24 8.33
CA PHE A 141 -7.77 5.04 8.39
C PHE A 141 -8.62 3.81 8.05
N CYS A 142 -8.33 3.18 6.91
CA CYS A 142 -9.02 2.00 6.41
C CYS A 142 -8.24 0.74 6.80
N VAL A 143 -8.76 0.02 7.80
CA VAL A 143 -8.14 -1.20 8.32
C VAL A 143 -8.29 -2.34 7.31
N LEU A 144 -7.17 -2.94 6.93
CA LEU A 144 -7.14 -4.02 5.93
C LEU A 144 -7.39 -5.43 6.52
N ASP A 145 -7.34 -5.60 7.84
CA ASP A 145 -7.38 -6.90 8.52
C ASP A 145 -8.55 -7.80 8.08
N LYS A 146 -9.76 -7.22 7.93
CA LYS A 146 -10.94 -8.00 7.50
C LYS A 146 -10.80 -8.56 6.07
N TYR A 147 -9.94 -7.95 5.25
CA TYR A 147 -9.68 -8.37 3.88
C TYR A 147 -8.52 -9.37 3.77
N LEU A 148 -7.80 -9.69 4.86
CA LEU A 148 -6.67 -10.64 4.82
C LEU A 148 -6.99 -11.96 4.08
N PRO A 149 -8.13 -12.65 4.31
CA PRO A 149 -8.44 -13.88 3.58
C PRO A 149 -8.68 -13.65 2.09
N TYR A 150 -9.26 -12.50 1.73
CA TYR A 150 -9.54 -12.12 0.35
C TYR A 150 -8.25 -11.77 -0.39
N LEU A 151 -7.42 -10.92 0.22
CA LEU A 151 -6.21 -10.34 -0.36
C LEU A 151 -5.08 -11.34 -0.57
N ARG A 152 -5.16 -12.57 -0.04
CA ARG A 152 -4.15 -13.59 -0.29
C ARG A 152 -4.18 -14.08 -1.73
N ILE A 153 -3.01 -14.30 -2.34
CA ILE A 153 -2.90 -15.05 -3.62
C ILE A 153 -3.51 -16.45 -3.43
N GLY A 154 -4.37 -16.87 -4.38
CA GLY A 154 -5.13 -18.12 -4.27
C GLY A 154 -6.28 -18.10 -3.25
N GLY A 155 -6.50 -16.99 -2.54
CA GLY A 155 -7.65 -16.80 -1.67
C GLY A 155 -8.96 -16.79 -2.46
N GLY A 156 -9.86 -17.73 -2.18
CA GLY A 156 -11.14 -17.90 -2.87
C GLY A 156 -12.35 -17.38 -2.09
N VAL A 157 -12.17 -16.41 -1.20
CA VAL A 157 -13.27 -15.93 -0.34
C VAL A 157 -14.00 -14.77 -1.02
N ALA A 158 -15.33 -14.69 -0.87
CA ALA A 158 -16.08 -13.49 -1.25
C ALA A 158 -15.60 -12.28 -0.44
N LEU A 159 -15.73 -11.06 -0.98
CA LEU A 159 -15.46 -9.86 -0.20
C LEU A 159 -16.27 -9.90 1.11
N PRO A 160 -15.65 -9.60 2.27
CA PRO A 160 -16.41 -9.43 3.50
C PRO A 160 -17.42 -8.28 3.32
N PRO A 161 -18.59 -8.37 3.96
CA PRO A 161 -19.58 -7.29 3.92
C PRO A 161 -19.03 -5.93 4.44
#